data_AF-A0AAE2BTM4-F1
#
_entry.id   AF-A0AAE2BTM4-F1
#
_cell.length_a   1.000
_cell.length_b   1.000
_cell.length_c   1.000
_cell.angle_alpha   90.00
_cell.angle_beta   90.00
_cell.angle_gamma   90.00
#
_symmetry.space_group_name_H-M   'P 1'
#
loop_
_entity.id
_entity.type
_entity.pdbx_description
1 polymer ?
#
loop_
_entity_poly.entity_id
_entity_poly.type
_entity_poly.pdbx_seq_one_letter_code
_entity_poly.pdbx_strand_id
1 'polypeptide(L)'
;MEVDNPNKESSRNPSQSEDQGGAVPTRVQPAEELLSIQLVPGESDQITKIGSQLSLVLVEQLTIFLQQNSDVFAWTASDLIDQLVNSTSGHEFFSLIDASQDCHWIMLNPNDQKRVSFLTSGGTYCYVLMPFGHKNAGATYQRLVDCMF
;
A
#
# COMPACT_ATOMS: atom_id res chain seq x y z
N MET A 1 -6.76 39.53 72.41
CA MET A 1 -6.88 40.57 71.37
C MET A 1 -7.32 39.88 70.09
N GLU A 2 -8.61 39.99 69.79
CA GLU A 2 -9.19 40.21 68.44
C GLU A 2 -8.29 41.14 67.59
N VAL A 3 -8.21 41.15 66.26
CA VAL A 3 -8.90 40.60 65.07
C VAL A 3 -7.77 40.63 63.98
N ASP A 4 -7.72 39.84 62.91
CA ASP A 4 -8.47 40.05 61.67
C ASP A 4 -8.16 38.90 60.69
N ASN A 5 -9.18 38.45 59.97
CA ASN A 5 -9.12 37.51 58.85
C ASN A 5 -9.81 38.21 57.69
N PRO A 6 -9.26 38.16 56.46
CA PRO A 6 -10.16 37.70 55.40
C PRO A 6 -9.51 36.92 54.24
N ASN A 7 -10.33 36.01 53.70
CA ASN A 7 -10.30 35.38 52.36
C ASN A 7 -9.28 34.25 52.14
N LYS A 8 -9.62 32.95 52.24
CA LYS A 8 -10.61 32.11 51.49
C LYS A 8 -10.25 31.91 50.01
N GLU A 9 -9.62 30.77 49.69
CA GLU A 9 -9.89 29.94 48.49
C GLU A 9 -9.06 28.63 48.65
N SER A 10 -9.66 27.51 49.06
CA SER A 10 -10.26 26.45 48.22
C SER A 10 -9.26 25.66 47.37
N SER A 11 -9.19 24.36 47.67
CA SER A 11 -8.88 23.24 46.76
C SER A 11 -7.58 23.27 45.96
N ARG A 12 -6.59 22.55 46.51
CA ARG A 12 -5.48 21.98 45.75
C ARG A 12 -6.03 20.87 44.84
N ASN A 13 -6.35 21.21 43.59
CA ASN A 13 -6.55 20.24 42.51
C ASN A 13 -5.27 20.12 41.67
N PRO A 14 -4.86 18.92 41.25
CA PRO A 14 -3.75 18.72 40.33
C PRO A 14 -4.16 19.19 38.93
N SER A 15 -3.34 20.05 38.34
CA SER A 15 -3.49 20.52 36.96
C SER A 15 -3.51 19.33 36.00
N GLN A 16 -4.68 19.08 35.41
CA GLN A 16 -4.83 18.34 34.18
C GLN A 16 -4.17 19.16 33.06
N SER A 17 -3.12 18.62 32.44
CA SER A 17 -2.76 18.98 31.07
C SER A 17 -3.29 17.86 30.17
N GLU A 18 -4.49 18.06 29.65
CA GLU A 18 -4.99 17.32 28.50
C GLU A 18 -4.11 17.70 27.30
N ASP A 19 -3.12 16.87 26.95
CA ASP A 19 -2.56 16.89 25.60
C ASP A 19 -3.41 15.96 24.74
N GLN A 20 -4.51 16.52 24.23
CA GLN A 20 -5.26 15.95 23.11
C GLN A 20 -4.39 16.06 21.85
N GLY A 21 -3.41 15.16 21.73
CA GLY A 21 -2.59 14.96 20.54
C GLY A 21 -2.97 13.68 19.81
N GLY A 22 -4.26 13.36 19.73
CA GLY A 22 -4.77 12.26 18.91
C GLY A 22 -4.60 12.58 17.43
N ALA A 23 -3.38 12.46 16.93
CA ALA A 23 -3.12 12.48 15.50
C ALA A 23 -3.75 11.22 14.89
N VAL A 24 -5.02 11.34 14.51
CA VAL A 24 -5.63 10.44 13.54
C VAL A 24 -4.66 10.36 12.37
N PRO A 25 -4.19 9.16 11.96
CA PRO A 25 -3.29 9.07 10.81
C PRO A 25 -4.05 9.64 9.60
N THR A 26 -3.68 10.85 9.19
CA THR A 26 -4.25 11.49 8.02
C THR A 26 -3.94 10.59 6.84
N ARG A 27 -4.97 9.89 6.36
CA ARG A 27 -4.92 9.10 5.14
C ARG A 27 -4.35 10.00 4.05
N VAL A 28 -3.17 9.64 3.53
CA VAL A 28 -2.53 10.35 2.42
C VAL A 28 -3.55 10.38 1.28
N GLN A 29 -4.09 11.56 0.99
CA GLN A 29 -5.00 11.73 -0.11
C GLN A 29 -4.20 11.59 -1.41
N PRO A 30 -4.74 10.94 -2.45
CA PRO A 30 -4.10 10.91 -3.76
C PRO A 30 -3.75 12.34 -4.20
N ALA A 31 -2.53 12.56 -4.68
CA ALA A 31 -2.06 13.87 -5.11
C ALA A 31 -2.79 14.40 -6.37
N GLU A 32 -3.68 13.59 -6.94
CA GLU A 32 -4.31 13.79 -8.23
C GLU A 32 -5.69 13.14 -8.26
N GLU A 33 -6.60 13.73 -9.02
CA GLU A 33 -7.94 13.20 -9.28
C GLU A 33 -7.88 12.05 -10.30
N LEU A 34 -8.69 11.02 -10.11
CA LEU A 34 -8.69 9.83 -10.97
C LEU A 34 -9.91 9.82 -11.89
N LEU A 35 -9.67 9.74 -13.21
CA LEU A 35 -10.67 9.49 -14.23
C LEU A 35 -10.97 7.98 -14.31
N SER A 36 -12.25 7.62 -14.34
CA SER A 36 -12.67 6.23 -14.50
C SER A 36 -12.95 5.95 -15.98
N ILE A 37 -12.29 4.93 -16.53
CA ILE A 37 -12.52 4.46 -17.90
C ILE A 37 -13.08 3.03 -17.86
N GLN A 38 -13.90 2.68 -18.86
CA GLN A 38 -14.39 1.32 -19.04
C GLN A 38 -13.42 0.53 -19.92
N LEU A 39 -13.02 -0.65 -19.45
CA LEU A 39 -12.10 -1.53 -20.17
C LEU A 39 -12.81 -2.52 -21.09
N VAL A 40 -14.07 -2.84 -20.81
CA VAL A 40 -14.91 -3.66 -21.70
C VAL A 40 -16.23 -2.92 -21.98
N PRO A 41 -16.56 -2.65 -23.27
CA PRO A 41 -17.83 -2.02 -23.61
C PRO A 41 -19.02 -2.89 -23.20
N GLY A 42 -19.87 -2.39 -22.30
CA GLY A 42 -21.11 -3.05 -21.88
C GLY A 42 -21.09 -3.65 -20.47
N GLU A 43 -19.94 -3.73 -19.81
CA GLU A 43 -19.79 -4.21 -18.43
C GLU A 43 -19.46 -3.02 -17.52
N SER A 44 -20.38 -2.66 -16.60
CA SER A 44 -20.21 -1.49 -15.73
C SER A 44 -19.14 -1.65 -14.66
N ASP A 45 -18.82 -2.90 -14.33
CA ASP A 45 -18.00 -3.24 -13.16
C ASP A 45 -16.51 -3.37 -13.53
N GLN A 46 -16.21 -3.43 -14.84
CA GLN A 46 -14.86 -3.57 -15.40
C GLN A 46 -14.25 -2.21 -15.71
N ILE A 47 -14.09 -1.39 -14.66
CA ILE A 47 -13.51 -0.04 -14.75
C ILE A 47 -12.09 0.01 -14.20
N THR A 48 -11.28 0.90 -14.77
CA THR A 48 -9.97 1.26 -14.20
C THR A 48 -9.83 2.76 -14.04
N LYS A 49 -8.91 3.15 -13.15
CA LYS A 49 -8.69 4.55 -12.75
C LYS A 49 -7.36 5.04 -13.32
N ILE A 50 -7.42 6.15 -14.06
CA ILE A 50 -6.27 6.80 -14.69
C ILE A 50 -6.14 8.22 -14.13
N GLY A 51 -4.92 8.75 -14.00
CA GLY A 51 -4.70 10.12 -13.53
C GLY A 51 -5.31 11.17 -14.46
N SER A 52 -5.99 12.18 -13.88
CA SER A 52 -6.58 13.30 -14.62
C SER A 52 -5.56 14.26 -15.27
N GLN A 53 -4.29 14.21 -14.84
CA GLN A 53 -3.17 14.99 -15.38
C GLN A 53 -2.52 14.33 -16.61
N LEU A 54 -2.94 13.13 -16.99
CA LEU A 54 -2.47 12.54 -18.23
C LEU A 54 -3.03 13.33 -19.42
N SER A 55 -2.15 13.63 -20.38
CA SER A 55 -2.54 14.26 -21.65
C SER A 55 -3.66 13.45 -22.32
N LEU A 56 -4.65 14.12 -22.92
CA LEU A 56 -5.79 13.47 -23.59
C LEU A 56 -5.34 12.42 -24.60
N VAL A 57 -4.23 12.67 -25.31
CA VAL A 57 -3.64 11.71 -26.26
C VAL A 57 -3.13 10.45 -25.56
N LEU A 58 -2.47 10.61 -24.42
CA LEU A 58 -1.97 9.48 -23.64
C LEU A 58 -3.10 8.72 -22.96
N VAL A 59 -4.15 9.42 -22.49
CA VAL A 59 -5.36 8.76 -21.95
C VAL A 59 -6.03 7.92 -23.00
N GLU A 60 -6.20 8.42 -24.22
CA GLU A 60 -6.80 7.68 -25.33
C GLU A 60 -5.95 6.46 -25.71
N GLN A 61 -4.64 6.64 -25.90
CA GLN A 61 -3.72 5.55 -26.20
C GLN A 61 -3.70 4.49 -25.09
N LEU A 62 -3.67 4.91 -23.82
CA LEU A 62 -3.68 4.02 -22.67
C LEU A 62 -5.02 3.30 -22.56
N THR A 63 -6.13 3.98 -22.80
CA THR A 63 -7.47 3.38 -22.80
C THR A 63 -7.56 2.28 -23.85
N ILE A 64 -7.13 2.57 -25.09
CA ILE A 64 -7.12 1.58 -26.18
C ILE A 64 -6.22 0.39 -25.82
N PHE A 65 -5.02 0.64 -25.33
CA PHE A 65 -4.09 -0.41 -24.92
C PHE A 65 -4.69 -1.30 -23.82
N LEU A 66 -5.30 -0.71 -22.81
CA LEU A 66 -5.90 -1.47 -21.71
C LEU A 66 -7.15 -2.24 -22.16
N GLN A 67 -7.95 -1.68 -23.08
CA GLN A 67 -9.08 -2.39 -23.70
C GLN A 67 -8.63 -3.59 -24.54
N GLN A 68 -7.53 -3.44 -25.28
CA GLN A 68 -6.95 -4.50 -26.11
C GLN A 68 -6.40 -5.67 -25.29
N ASN A 69 -5.97 -5.42 -24.05
CA ASN A 69 -5.44 -6.45 -23.14
C ASN A 69 -6.43 -6.73 -21.99
N SER A 70 -7.74 -6.61 -22.26
CA SER A 70 -8.79 -6.80 -21.24
C SER A 70 -8.84 -8.23 -20.69
N ASP A 71 -8.37 -9.21 -21.47
CA ASP A 71 -8.24 -10.63 -21.13
C ASP A 71 -7.07 -10.93 -20.17
N VAL A 72 -6.12 -10.01 -20.05
CA VAL A 72 -5.02 -10.12 -19.06
C VAL A 72 -5.51 -9.85 -17.64
N PHE A 73 -6.66 -9.17 -17.48
CA PHE A 73 -7.19 -8.82 -16.17
C PHE A 73 -8.06 -9.94 -15.61
N ALA A 74 -7.79 -10.34 -14.36
CA ALA A 74 -8.70 -11.16 -13.57
C ALA A 74 -9.79 -10.26 -12.96
N TRP A 75 -10.94 -10.18 -13.64
CA TRP A 75 -12.07 -9.33 -13.22
C TRP A 75 -12.77 -9.85 -11.98
N THR A 76 -12.79 -11.17 -11.82
CA THR A 76 -13.34 -11.88 -10.67
C THR A 76 -12.31 -12.86 -10.10
N ALA A 77 -12.54 -13.31 -8.86
CA ALA A 77 -11.73 -14.37 -8.27
C ALA A 77 -11.79 -15.68 -9.08
N SER A 78 -12.90 -15.91 -9.79
CA SER A 78 -13.06 -17.05 -10.68
C SER A 78 -12.12 -16.97 -11.87
N ASP A 79 -11.94 -15.80 -12.49
CA ASP A 79 -11.05 -15.65 -13.65
C ASP A 79 -9.59 -15.98 -13.31
N LEU A 80 -9.15 -15.61 -12.10
CA LEU A 80 -7.83 -15.98 -11.60
C LEU A 80 -7.67 -17.50 -11.42
N ILE A 81 -8.70 -18.14 -10.87
CA ILE A 81 -8.70 -19.59 -10.66
C ILE A 81 -8.75 -20.31 -12.01
N ASP A 82 -9.58 -19.86 -12.94
CA ASP A 82 -9.72 -20.46 -14.26
C ASP A 82 -8.43 -20.33 -15.07
N GLN A 83 -7.74 -19.18 -14.99
CA GLN A 83 -6.44 -19.02 -15.61
C GLN A 83 -5.40 -19.98 -15.00
N LEU A 84 -5.35 -20.09 -13.67
CA LEU A 84 -4.45 -21.01 -12.98
C LEU A 84 -4.76 -22.48 -13.31
N VAL A 85 -6.04 -22.86 -13.31
CA VAL A 85 -6.51 -24.22 -13.62
C VAL A 85 -6.19 -24.56 -15.07
N ASN A 86 -6.42 -23.64 -16.00
CA ASN A 86 -6.08 -23.85 -17.41
C ASN A 86 -4.57 -24.00 -17.62
N SER A 87 -3.75 -23.16 -16.98
CA SER A 87 -2.28 -23.26 -17.05
C SER A 87 -1.73 -24.53 -16.41
N THR A 88 -2.42 -25.09 -15.42
CA THR A 88 -2.00 -26.33 -14.73
C THR A 88 -2.66 -27.59 -15.31
N SER A 89 -3.68 -27.45 -16.15
CA SER A 89 -4.37 -28.55 -16.80
C SER A 89 -3.41 -29.33 -17.72
N GLY A 90 -3.29 -30.64 -17.47
CA GLY A 90 -2.36 -31.52 -18.21
C GLY A 90 -1.00 -31.74 -17.56
N HIS A 91 -0.70 -31.09 -16.42
CA HIS A 91 0.47 -31.43 -15.61
C HIS A 91 0.12 -32.50 -14.56
N GLU A 92 0.90 -33.57 -14.49
CA GLU A 92 0.68 -34.71 -13.59
C GLU A 92 0.99 -34.38 -12.12
N PHE A 93 1.84 -33.38 -11.88
CA PHE A 93 2.27 -32.94 -10.55
C PHE A 93 2.40 -31.42 -10.50
N PHE A 94 1.98 -30.82 -9.38
CA PHE A 94 2.23 -29.43 -9.05
C PHE A 94 2.79 -29.34 -7.62
N SER A 95 3.76 -28.46 -7.41
CA SER A 95 4.30 -28.12 -6.10
C SER A 95 4.00 -26.67 -5.77
N LEU A 96 3.27 -26.42 -4.69
CA LEU A 96 3.05 -25.09 -4.15
C LEU A 96 4.21 -24.72 -3.21
N ILE A 97 4.77 -23.52 -3.38
CA ILE A 97 5.77 -22.96 -2.47
C ILE A 97 5.08 -21.94 -1.57
N ASP A 98 5.09 -22.15 -0.26
CA ASP A 98 4.62 -21.17 0.72
C ASP A 98 5.72 -20.13 0.98
N ALA A 99 5.62 -18.99 0.31
CA ALA A 99 6.58 -17.89 0.41
C ALA A 99 6.23 -16.85 1.49
N SER A 100 5.30 -17.16 2.41
CA SER A 100 4.80 -16.21 3.41
C SER A 100 5.90 -15.61 4.31
N GLN A 101 7.01 -16.34 4.51
CA GLN A 101 8.16 -15.87 5.29
C GLN A 101 9.37 -15.49 4.43
N ASP A 102 9.40 -15.90 3.16
CA ASP A 102 10.54 -15.70 2.25
C ASP A 102 10.70 -14.25 1.80
N CYS A 103 9.64 -13.44 1.94
CA CYS A 103 9.70 -11.99 1.76
C CYS A 103 10.76 -11.32 2.65
N HIS A 104 11.03 -11.86 3.83
CA HIS A 104 12.05 -11.32 4.73
C HIS A 104 13.47 -11.47 4.19
N TRP A 105 13.74 -12.46 3.34
CA TRP A 105 15.10 -12.73 2.87
C TRP A 105 15.47 -11.92 1.62
N ILE A 106 14.53 -11.13 1.08
CA ILE A 106 14.76 -10.29 -0.09
C ILE A 106 15.65 -9.11 0.30
N MET A 107 16.87 -9.10 -0.23
CA MET A 107 17.81 -7.99 0.00
C MET A 107 17.30 -6.69 -0.58
N LEU A 108 17.30 -5.64 0.23
CA LEU A 108 16.98 -4.31 -0.23
C LEU A 108 18.18 -3.71 -0.96
N ASN A 109 17.93 -3.09 -2.13
CA ASN A 109 18.97 -2.41 -2.89
C ASN A 109 19.69 -1.38 -2.00
N PRO A 110 21.03 -1.40 -1.89
CA PRO A 110 21.78 -0.46 -1.04
C PRO A 110 21.43 1.02 -1.27
N ASN A 111 21.05 1.39 -2.49
CA ASN A 111 20.63 2.76 -2.82
C ASN A 111 19.28 3.15 -2.21
N ASP A 112 18.39 2.16 -2.00
CA ASP A 112 17.05 2.36 -1.46
C ASP A 112 17.02 2.22 0.08
N GLN A 113 18.02 1.60 0.70
CA GLN A 113 18.11 1.43 2.17
C GLN A 113 18.01 2.74 2.95
N LYS A 114 18.61 3.81 2.43
CA LYS A 114 18.52 5.15 3.04
C LYS A 114 17.11 5.74 2.97
N ARG A 115 16.35 5.42 1.92
CA ARG A 115 15.00 5.96 1.66
C ARG A 115 13.93 5.34 2.54
N VAL A 116 14.12 4.09 2.96
CA VAL A 116 13.28 3.41 3.94
C VAL A 116 13.91 3.35 5.32
N SER A 117 14.86 4.25 5.62
CA SER A 117 15.39 4.39 6.96
C SER A 117 14.35 4.98 7.91
N PHE A 118 14.40 4.59 9.19
CA PHE A 118 13.55 5.12 10.24
C PHE A 118 14.39 5.67 11.38
N LEU A 119 13.87 6.73 12.02
CA LEU A 119 14.53 7.38 13.14
C LEU A 119 13.99 6.81 14.45
N THR A 120 14.89 6.50 15.38
CA THR A 120 14.56 6.18 16.76
C THR A 120 15.28 7.15 17.68
N SER A 121 14.93 7.17 18.98
CA SER A 121 15.63 8.01 19.98
C SER A 121 17.14 7.70 20.10
N GLY A 122 17.57 6.51 19.66
CA GLY A 122 18.98 6.10 19.63
C GLY A 122 19.71 6.39 18.31
N GLY A 123 19.02 6.89 17.28
CA GLY A 123 19.62 7.20 15.97
C GLY A 123 18.83 6.70 14.77
N THR A 124 19.42 6.83 13.58
CA THR A 124 18.82 6.42 12.30
C THR A 124 19.18 4.98 11.97
N TYR A 125 18.17 4.14 11.74
CA TYR A 125 18.31 2.75 11.36
C TYR A 125 17.83 2.55 9.92
N CYS A 126 18.57 1.75 9.15
CA CYS A 126 18.20 1.40 7.77
C CYS A 126 17.84 -0.08 7.71
N TYR A 127 16.79 -0.42 6.97
CA TYR A 127 16.50 -1.82 6.67
C TYR A 127 17.51 -2.36 5.65
N VAL A 128 18.05 -3.55 5.92
CA VAL A 128 18.94 -4.28 4.99
C VAL A 128 18.13 -5.23 4.09
N LEU A 129 16.99 -5.67 4.62
CA LEU A 129 16.03 -6.56 3.98
C LEU A 129 14.76 -5.79 3.68
N MET A 130 13.95 -6.27 2.75
CA MET A 130 12.74 -5.57 2.36
C MET A 130 11.73 -5.54 3.53
N PRO A 131 11.37 -4.35 4.05
CA PRO A 131 10.43 -4.26 5.16
C PRO A 131 8.99 -4.53 4.69
N PHE A 132 8.16 -5.02 5.61
CA PHE A 132 6.73 -5.20 5.35
C PHE A 132 6.03 -3.88 5.00
N GLY A 133 5.02 -3.99 4.14
CA GLY A 133 4.23 -2.84 3.71
C GLY A 133 4.91 -1.99 2.63
N HIS A 134 6.09 -2.39 2.13
CA HIS A 134 6.65 -1.74 0.95
C HIS A 134 5.81 -2.09 -0.29
N LYS A 135 5.27 -1.06 -0.95
CA LYS A 135 4.44 -1.20 -2.17
C LYS A 135 5.08 -2.03 -3.30
N ASN A 136 6.40 -2.10 -3.35
CA ASN A 136 7.13 -2.82 -4.40
C ASN A 136 7.54 -4.23 -3.99
N ALA A 137 7.23 -4.69 -2.77
CA ALA A 137 7.69 -5.98 -2.28
C ALA A 137 7.21 -7.15 -3.13
N GLY A 138 5.93 -7.17 -3.50
CA GLY A 138 5.38 -8.19 -4.39
C GLY A 138 6.03 -8.20 -5.77
N ALA A 139 6.25 -7.02 -6.36
CA ALA A 139 6.89 -6.91 -7.69
C ALA A 139 8.37 -7.34 -7.67
N THR A 140 9.10 -7.01 -6.60
CA THR A 140 10.48 -7.49 -6.42
C THR A 140 10.53 -9.01 -6.24
N TYR A 141 9.58 -9.58 -5.49
CA TYR A 141 9.48 -11.03 -5.33
C TYR A 141 9.14 -11.73 -6.65
N GLN A 142 8.14 -11.24 -7.39
CA GLN A 142 7.76 -11.79 -8.69
C GLN A 142 8.97 -11.84 -9.64
N ARG A 143 9.71 -10.72 -9.77
CA ARG A 143 10.90 -10.67 -10.61
C ARG A 143 11.98 -11.65 -10.19
N LEU A 144 12.14 -11.89 -8.89
CA LEU A 144 13.10 -12.86 -8.38
C LEU A 144 12.69 -14.29 -8.75
N VAL A 145 11.40 -14.64 -8.60
CA VAL A 145 10.86 -15.94 -9.00
C VAL A 145 10.98 -16.15 -10.50
N ASP A 146 10.61 -15.16 -11.32
CA ASP A 146 10.73 -15.20 -12.79
C ASP A 146 12.19 -15.31 -13.27
N CYS A 147 13.18 -14.91 -12.45
CA CYS A 147 14.59 -15.12 -12.77
C CYS A 147 15.10 -16.51 -12.39
N MET A 148 14.42 -17.20 -11.46
CA MET A 148 14.84 -18.50 -10.94
C MET A 148 14.16 -19.67 -11.66
N PHE A 149 12.94 -19.48 -12.15
CA PHE A 149 12.11 -20.49 -12.83
C PHE A 149 11.76 -20.03 -14.25
#